data_AF-A0A3M6GG65-F1
#
_entry.id   AF-A0A3M6GG65-F1
#
_cell.length_a   1.000
_cell.length_b   1.000
_cell.length_c   1.000
_cell.angle_alpha   90.00
_cell.angle_beta   90.00
_cell.angle_gamma   90.00
#
_symmetry.space_group_name_H-M   'P 1'
#
loop_
_entity.id
_entity.type
_entity.pdbx_description
1 polymer ?
#
loop_
_entity_poly.entity_id
_entity_poly.type
_entity_poly.pdbx_seq_one_letter_code
_entity_poly.pdbx_strand_id
1 'polypeptide(L)' 'MSGLAQQPIYDPVSQLIYATGRDCVSHVWVAGKQLLDARRLTRMDEPALRDTAIAWGQRISGKAE' A
#
# COMPACT_ATOMS: atom_id res chain seq x y z
N MET A 1 -6.22 -10.35 7.14
CA MET A 1 -7.68 -10.16 7.12
C MET A 1 -8.20 -10.20 8.55
N SER A 2 -8.19 -9.05 9.25
CA SER A 2 -8.62 -8.97 10.66
C SER A 2 -9.32 -7.64 10.99
N GLY A 3 -9.76 -6.89 9.99
CA GLY A 3 -10.53 -5.67 10.20
C GLY A 3 -11.99 -6.00 10.47
N LEU A 4 -12.59 -5.39 11.50
CA LEU A 4 -14.02 -5.52 11.83
C LEU A 4 -14.96 -5.28 10.64
N ALA A 5 -14.54 -4.44 9.68
CA ALA A 5 -15.30 -4.12 8.47
C ALA A 5 -15.46 -5.29 7.47
N GLN A 6 -14.70 -6.37 7.61
CA GLN A 6 -14.75 -7.54 6.71
C GLN A 6 -15.34 -8.78 7.38
N GLN A 7 -15.91 -8.65 8.58
CA GLN A 7 -16.49 -9.78 9.31
C GLN A 7 -18.01 -9.69 9.41
N PRO A 8 -18.72 -10.82 9.32
CA PRO A 8 -18.21 -12.19 9.10
C PRO A 8 -17.82 -12.49 7.64
N ILE A 9 -16.92 -13.46 7.43
CA ILE A 9 -16.49 -13.93 6.11
C ILE A 9 -17.40 -15.07 5.66
N TYR A 10 -18.32 -14.77 4.74
CA TYR A 10 -19.21 -15.79 4.15
C TYR A 10 -18.59 -16.46 2.92
N ASP A 11 -18.13 -15.64 1.95
CA ASP A 11 -17.48 -16.10 0.73
C ASP A 11 -16.19 -15.27 0.47
N PRO A 12 -15.00 -15.90 0.48
CA PRO A 12 -13.73 -15.18 0.39
C PRO A 12 -13.48 -14.56 -1.00
N VAL A 13 -14.06 -15.11 -2.08
CA VAL A 13 -13.90 -14.56 -3.44
C VAL A 13 -14.73 -13.29 -3.60
N SER A 14 -15.98 -13.33 -3.15
CA SER A 14 -16.89 -12.18 -3.11
C SER A 14 -16.32 -11.08 -2.20
N GLN A 15 -15.72 -11.47 -1.07
CA GLN A 15 -15.03 -10.50 -0.22
C GLN A 15 -13.80 -9.88 -0.87
N LEU A 16 -13.01 -10.64 -1.64
CA LEU A 16 -11.86 -10.08 -2.35
C LEU A 16 -12.29 -9.03 -3.38
N ILE A 17 -13.40 -9.27 -4.08
CA ILE A 17 -13.90 -8.40 -5.15
C ILE A 17 -14.63 -7.18 -4.61
N TYR A 18 -15.48 -7.34 -3.58
CA TYR A 18 -16.44 -6.31 -3.17
C TYR A 18 -16.17 -5.69 -1.80
N ALA A 19 -15.42 -6.35 -0.91
CA ALA A 19 -15.23 -5.91 0.47
C ALA A 19 -13.75 -5.66 0.84
N THR A 20 -12.81 -6.02 -0.02
CA THR A 20 -11.37 -5.91 0.24
C THR A 20 -10.82 -4.67 -0.47
N GLY A 21 -10.33 -3.70 0.33
CA GLY A 21 -9.63 -2.53 -0.17
C GLY A 21 -8.13 -2.78 -0.42
N ARG A 22 -7.47 -1.84 -1.11
CA ARG A 22 -6.00 -1.90 -1.38
C ARG A 22 -5.15 -1.99 -0.11
N ASP A 23 -5.66 -1.43 0.98
CA ASP A 23 -5.10 -1.37 2.33
C ASP A 23 -5.11 -2.73 3.07
N CYS A 24 -5.82 -3.72 2.54
CA CYS A 24 -5.91 -5.06 3.13
C CYS A 24 -4.76 -5.98 2.69
N VAL A 25 -3.96 -5.57 1.69
CA VAL A 25 -2.81 -6.32 1.21
C VAL A 25 -1.67 -6.19 2.21
N SER A 26 -1.25 -7.32 2.77
CA SER A 26 -0.19 -7.37 3.79
C SER A 26 1.15 -7.84 3.25
N HIS A 27 1.15 -8.67 2.21
CA HIS A 27 2.37 -9.25 1.66
C HIS A 27 2.30 -9.30 0.13
N VAL A 28 3.42 -9.05 -0.53
CA VAL A 28 3.54 -9.05 -2.00
C VAL A 28 4.87 -9.69 -2.40
N TRP A 29 4.82 -10.59 -3.38
CA TRP A 29 5.99 -11.23 -3.98
C TRP A 29 5.97 -11.11 -5.49
N VAL A 30 7.14 -10.88 -6.10
CA VAL A 30 7.33 -10.86 -7.55
C VAL A 30 8.56 -11.68 -7.88
N ALA A 31 8.40 -12.69 -8.75
CA ALA A 31 9.48 -13.61 -9.15
C ALA A 31 10.24 -14.21 -7.94
N GLY A 32 9.51 -14.61 -6.90
CA GLY A 32 10.07 -15.18 -5.66
C GLY A 32 10.70 -14.16 -4.70
N LYS A 33 10.69 -12.86 -5.03
CA LYS A 33 11.22 -11.79 -4.19
C LYS A 33 10.09 -11.09 -3.44
N GLN A 34 10.19 -11.04 -2.11
CA GLN A 34 9.24 -10.31 -1.28
C GLN A 34 9.46 -8.80 -1.42
N LEU A 35 8.40 -8.06 -1.76
CA LEU A 35 8.39 -6.61 -1.93
C LEU A 35 7.61 -5.89 -0.81
N LEU A 36 6.64 -6.58 -0.21
CA LEU A 36 5.86 -6.09 0.93
C LEU A 36 5.81 -7.20 2.00
N ASP A 37 6.10 -6.84 3.24
CA ASP A 37 6.03 -7.73 4.40
C ASP A 37 5.26 -7.04 5.53
N ALA A 38 4.15 -7.64 5.97
CA ALA A 38 3.28 -7.06 7.00
C ALA A 38 2.93 -5.56 6.78
N ARG A 39 2.63 -5.16 5.53
CA ARG A 39 2.38 -3.77 5.08
C ARG A 39 3.59 -2.83 5.09
N ARG A 40 4.81 -3.33 5.26
CA ARG A 40 6.05 -2.56 5.14
C ARG A 40 6.75 -2.88 3.84
N LEU A 41 7.16 -1.85 3.10
CA LEU A 41 7.93 -2.02 1.87
C LEU A 41 9.33 -2.52 2.24
N THR A 42 9.71 -3.68 1.71
CA THR A 42 11.01 -4.31 2.05
C THR A 42 12.16 -3.78 1.21
N ARG A 43 11.87 -3.07 0.12
CA ARG A 43 12.86 -2.60 -0.87
C ARG A 43 12.80 -1.11 -1.19
N MET A 44 11.85 -0.39 -0.61
CA MET A 44 11.67 1.03 -0.83
C MET A 44 11.62 1.71 0.53
N ASP A 45 12.40 2.78 0.67
CA ASP A 45 12.37 3.63 1.84
C ASP A 45 11.15 4.55 1.74
N GLU A 46 10.10 4.22 2.50
CA GLU A 46 8.85 5.00 2.56
C GLU A 46 9.10 6.49 2.92
N PRO A 47 9.91 6.82 3.94
CA PRO A 47 10.31 8.20 4.20
C PRO A 47 10.94 8.88 2.98
N ALA A 48 11.94 8.25 2.35
CA ALA A 48 12.62 8.85 1.19
C ALA A 48 11.68 9.06 0.00
N LEU A 49 10.73 8.13 -0.22
CA LEU A 49 9.71 8.25 -1.26
C LEU A 49 8.77 9.42 -0.98
N ARG A 50 8.39 9.61 0.28
CA ARG A 50 7.53 10.71 0.73
C ARG A 50 8.23 12.05 0.59
N ASP A 51 9.50 12.17 1.00
CA ASP A 51 10.31 13.36 0.81
C ASP A 51 10.47 13.70 -0.67
N THR A 52 10.75 12.69 -1.51
CA THR A 52 10.83 12.88 -2.97
C THR A 52 9.50 13.39 -3.55
N ALA A 53 8.37 12.82 -3.12
CA ALA A 53 7.05 13.26 -3.56
C ALA A 53 6.73 14.70 -3.13
N ILE A 54 7.10 15.08 -1.90
CA ILE A 54 6.93 16.45 -1.39
C ILE A 54 7.80 17.43 -2.19
N ALA A 55 9.08 17.08 -2.41
CA ALA A 55 10.01 17.91 -3.18
C ALA A 55 9.53 18.12 -4.62
N TRP A 56 9.02 17.07 -5.28
CA TRP A 56 8.38 17.20 -6.59
C TRP A 56 7.11 18.05 -6.54
N GLY A 57 6.27 17.87 -5.51
CA GLY A 57 5.09 18.71 -5.30
C GLY A 57 5.44 20.20 -5.17
N GLN A 58 6.51 20.53 -4.43
CA GLN A 58 7.00 21.90 -4.30
C GLN A 58 7.55 22.47 -5.62
N ARG A 59 8.32 21.66 -6.36
CA ARG A 59 8.84 22.04 -7.69
C ARG A 59 7.73 22.31 -8.70
N ILE A 60 6.70 21.47 -8.72
CA ILE A 60 5.55 21.61 -9.64
C ILE A 60 4.65 22.78 -9.21
N SER A 61 4.50 23.02 -7.91
CA SER A 61 3.69 24.12 -7.37
C SER A 61 4.29 25.51 -7.62
N GLY A 62 5.47 25.62 -8.23
CA GLY A 62 6.11 26.91 -8.52
C GLY A 62 6.66 27.64 -7.28
N LYS A 63 6.79 26.96 -6.13
CA LYS A 63 7.48 27.46 -4.93
C LYS A 63 8.99 27.17 -4.96
N ALA A 64 9.56 27.13 -6.16
CA ALA A 64 11.00 27.18 -6.36
C ALA A 64 11.31 28.63 -6.74
N GLU A 65 11.65 29.44 -5.74
CA GLU A 65 12.39 30.69 -5.96
C GLU A 65 13.80 30.38 -6.45
#